data_AF-A0A5C6P1H8-F1
#
_entry.id   AF-A0A5C6P1H8-F1
#
_cell.length_a   1.000
_cell.length_b   1.000
_cell.length_c   1.000
_cell.angle_alpha   90.00
_cell.angle_beta   90.00
_cell.angle_gamma   90.00
#
_symmetry.space_group_name_H-M   'P 1'
#
loop_
_entity.id
_entity.type
_entity.pdbx_description
1 polymer ?
#
loop_
_entity_poly.entity_id
_entity_poly.type
_entity_poly.pdbx_seq_one_letter_code
_entity_poly.pdbx_strand_id
1 'polypeptide(L)'
;MRAAAAPPLRVRSDLPGEGPSWEPRSGPAPLLVVVVPALPKGAAVEFHVTAVQDDSRSTSCHLTTEVPCGSIDWHSVTSAGACGASLSLSLARPVDGLELATARDATEAIAATFKKATGTMNGALVPLCARAFYKCTHAAARLVVAGLEASLKSTLGESCPAVALVPVLDLPDSQILHLSCWLSL
;
A
#
# COMPACT_ATOMS: atom_id res chain seq x y z
N MET A 1 43.58 44.65 -20.50
CA MET A 1 43.49 44.60 -19.02
C MET A 1 42.30 43.71 -18.67
N ARG A 2 42.55 42.41 -18.44
CA ARG A 2 41.51 41.40 -18.12
C ARG A 2 41.35 41.35 -16.60
N ALA A 3 40.17 41.64 -16.08
CA ALA A 3 39.85 41.43 -14.68
C ALA A 3 39.48 39.96 -14.47
N ALA A 4 40.11 39.34 -13.46
CA ALA A 4 39.89 37.97 -13.04
C ALA A 4 39.17 37.93 -11.68
N ALA A 5 38.26 36.95 -11.58
CA ALA A 5 37.78 36.23 -10.40
C ALA A 5 36.89 36.92 -9.34
N ALA A 6 35.69 36.36 -9.16
CA ALA A 6 35.31 35.66 -7.93
C ALA A 6 34.32 34.52 -8.28
N PRO A 7 34.48 33.29 -7.75
CA PRO A 7 33.56 32.19 -8.04
C PRO A 7 32.32 32.28 -7.14
N PRO A 8 31.11 31.95 -7.62
CA PRO A 8 29.96 31.82 -6.75
C PRO A 8 30.08 30.56 -5.89
N LEU A 9 29.77 30.72 -4.60
CA LEU A 9 29.64 29.66 -3.60
C LEU A 9 28.73 28.54 -4.13
N ARG A 10 29.30 27.34 -4.31
CA ARG A 10 28.52 26.12 -4.51
C ARG A 10 27.78 25.83 -3.21
N VAL A 11 26.48 26.11 -3.19
CA VAL A 11 25.56 25.45 -2.26
C VAL A 11 25.50 23.99 -2.71
N ARG A 12 26.13 23.11 -1.95
CA ARG A 12 25.86 21.67 -2.02
C ARG A 12 24.45 21.46 -1.48
N SER A 13 23.50 21.20 -2.37
CA SER A 13 22.25 20.55 -2.01
C SER A 13 22.48 19.03 -2.09
N ASP A 14 23.11 18.48 -1.06
CA ASP A 14 23.03 17.05 -0.79
C ASP A 14 21.65 16.81 -0.16
N LEU A 15 20.67 16.42 -0.98
CA LEU A 15 19.41 15.84 -0.51
C LEU A 15 19.31 14.41 -1.07
N PRO A 16 19.38 13.37 -0.24
CA PRO A 16 18.82 12.08 -0.61
C PRO A 16 17.32 12.17 -0.33
N GLY A 17 16.60 12.66 -1.33
CA GLY A 17 15.15 12.60 -1.37
C GLY A 17 14.76 11.89 -2.65
N GLU A 18 14.90 10.57 -2.69
CA GLU A 18 14.18 9.79 -3.70
C GLU A 18 12.70 9.94 -3.38
N GLY A 19 12.07 10.92 -4.04
CA GLY A 19 10.63 11.01 -4.12
C GLY A 19 10.06 9.80 -4.85
N PRO A 20 8.74 9.56 -4.74
CA PRO A 20 8.09 8.46 -5.47
C PRO A 20 8.41 8.56 -6.97
N SER A 21 9.00 7.51 -7.54
CA SER A 21 9.24 7.44 -8.98
C SER A 21 7.94 7.09 -9.69
N TRP A 22 7.54 7.94 -10.64
CA TRP A 22 6.39 7.71 -11.49
C TRP A 22 6.90 7.20 -12.83
N GLU A 23 6.65 5.93 -13.12
CA GLU A 23 7.08 5.34 -14.37
C GLU A 23 5.87 5.03 -15.26
N PRO A 24 5.89 5.45 -16.54
CA PRO A 24 4.96 4.92 -17.52
C PRO A 24 5.20 3.41 -17.65
N ARG A 25 4.10 2.65 -17.66
CA ARG A 25 4.14 1.20 -17.52
C ARG A 25 4.86 0.52 -18.71
N SER A 26 5.97 -0.15 -18.44
CA SER A 26 6.78 -0.86 -19.44
C SER A 26 6.84 -2.40 -19.26
N GLY A 27 6.03 -2.97 -18.36
CA GLY A 27 5.96 -4.42 -18.09
C GLY A 27 4.57 -4.97 -17.77
N PRO A 28 4.39 -6.31 -17.73
CA PRO A 28 3.13 -6.94 -17.33
C PRO A 28 2.78 -6.61 -15.87
N ALA A 29 1.49 -6.52 -15.53
CA ALA A 29 1.06 -6.26 -14.15
C ALA A 29 1.52 -7.42 -13.25
N PRO A 30 1.95 -7.13 -12.01
CA PRO A 30 2.09 -8.18 -11.02
C PRO A 30 0.74 -8.85 -10.79
N LEU A 31 0.67 -10.17 -11.01
CA LEU A 31 -0.49 -10.99 -10.68
C LEU A 31 -0.32 -11.51 -9.25
N LEU A 32 -1.24 -11.12 -8.36
CA LEU A 32 -1.31 -11.66 -7.01
C LEU A 32 -2.24 -12.87 -6.96
N VAL A 33 -1.70 -14.02 -6.56
CA VAL A 33 -2.48 -15.24 -6.30
C VAL A 33 -2.60 -15.45 -4.79
N VAL A 34 -3.83 -15.62 -4.31
CA VAL A 34 -4.13 -15.80 -2.87
C VAL A 34 -4.97 -17.07 -2.68
N VAL A 35 -4.60 -17.89 -1.70
CA VAL A 35 -5.32 -19.14 -1.37
C VAL A 35 -6.19 -18.94 -0.15
N VAL A 36 -7.51 -18.93 -0.36
CA VAL A 36 -8.53 -18.81 0.70
C VAL A 36 -8.97 -20.22 1.12
N PRO A 37 -8.85 -20.60 2.41
CA PRO A 37 -9.09 -21.98 2.86
C PRO A 37 -10.54 -22.42 2.75
N ALA A 38 -11.47 -21.49 2.97
CA ALA A 38 -12.90 -21.73 2.83
C ALA A 38 -13.61 -20.39 2.66
N LEU A 39 -14.62 -20.34 1.79
CA LEU A 39 -15.56 -19.23 1.76
C LEU A 39 -16.52 -19.35 2.97
N PRO A 40 -17.02 -18.23 3.53
CA PRO A 40 -17.96 -18.29 4.65
C PRO A 40 -19.18 -19.16 4.31
N LYS A 41 -19.67 -19.96 5.27
CA LYS A 41 -20.89 -20.75 5.08
C LYS A 41 -22.06 -19.84 4.72
N GLY A 42 -22.71 -20.11 3.58
CA GLY A 42 -23.84 -19.31 3.07
C GLY A 42 -23.44 -18.07 2.27
N ALA A 43 -22.15 -17.89 1.96
CA ALA A 43 -21.71 -16.77 1.14
C ALA A 43 -22.09 -16.97 -0.33
N ALA A 44 -23.11 -16.23 -0.80
CA ALA A 44 -23.26 -15.92 -2.22
C ALA A 44 -22.22 -14.85 -2.57
N VAL A 45 -20.97 -15.24 -2.79
CA VAL A 45 -19.91 -14.29 -3.15
C VAL A 45 -20.00 -14.04 -4.65
N GLU A 46 -20.62 -12.92 -5.02
CA GLU A 46 -20.56 -12.41 -6.38
C GLU A 46 -19.33 -11.52 -6.52
N PHE A 47 -18.29 -12.03 -7.19
CA PHE A 47 -17.11 -11.26 -7.55
C PHE A 47 -17.35 -10.53 -8.88
N HIS A 48 -17.77 -9.27 -8.79
CA HIS A 48 -17.72 -8.37 -9.94
C HIS A 48 -16.30 -7.87 -10.10
N VAL A 49 -15.51 -8.59 -10.92
CA VAL A 49 -14.20 -8.12 -11.37
C VAL A 49 -14.42 -7.39 -12.69
N THR A 50 -14.51 -6.07 -12.63
CA THR A 50 -14.53 -5.26 -13.85
C THR A 50 -13.09 -4.99 -14.27
N ALA A 51 -12.59 -5.78 -15.21
CA ALA A 51 -11.35 -5.45 -15.91
C ALA A 51 -11.66 -4.30 -16.87
N VAL A 52 -11.25 -3.09 -16.52
CA VAL A 52 -11.31 -1.95 -17.44
C VAL A 52 -10.00 -1.94 -18.21
N GLN A 53 -10.10 -2.04 -19.54
CA GLN A 53 -8.96 -1.77 -20.40
C GLN A 53 -8.69 -0.26 -20.32
N ASP A 54 -7.74 0.11 -19.47
CA ASP A 54 -7.28 1.48 -19.37
C ASP A 54 -6.31 1.79 -20.51
N ASP A 55 -6.35 3.04 -20.96
CA ASP A 55 -5.43 3.56 -21.98
C ASP A 55 -3.98 3.37 -21.48
N SER A 56 -3.01 3.29 -22.39
CA SER A 56 -1.58 3.12 -22.04
C SER A 56 -0.96 4.28 -21.24
N ARG A 57 -1.76 5.25 -20.78
CA ARG A 57 -1.40 6.45 -20.02
C ARG A 57 -1.66 6.34 -18.52
N SER A 58 -2.09 5.18 -18.02
CA SER A 58 -2.17 4.92 -16.58
C SER A 58 -0.83 5.20 -15.89
N THR A 59 -0.84 5.86 -14.73
CA THR A 59 0.37 6.08 -13.93
C THR A 59 0.46 5.05 -12.81
N SER A 60 1.67 4.54 -12.57
CA SER A 60 1.96 3.67 -11.43
C SER A 60 3.08 4.22 -10.58
N CYS A 61 3.00 3.99 -9.27
CA CYS A 61 4.14 4.14 -8.36
C CYS A 61 4.27 2.91 -7.51
N HIS A 62 5.52 2.52 -7.30
CA HIS A 62 5.93 1.49 -6.40
C HIS A 62 6.95 2.08 -5.42
N LEU A 63 6.79 1.78 -4.12
CA LEU A 63 7.75 2.18 -3.13
C LEU A 63 7.80 1.15 -2.00
N THR A 64 9.01 0.79 -1.62
CA THR A 64 9.32 -0.03 -0.44
C THR A 64 9.77 0.89 0.69
N THR A 65 9.30 0.64 1.91
CA THR A 65 9.70 1.38 3.11
C THR A 65 10.02 0.40 4.23
N GLU A 66 11.24 0.48 4.76
CA GLU A 66 11.64 -0.28 5.94
C GLU A 66 11.00 0.30 7.20
N VAL A 67 10.46 -0.58 8.04
CA VAL A 67 9.83 -0.25 9.32
C VAL A 67 10.37 -1.17 10.42
N PRO A 68 10.31 -0.80 11.70
CA PRO A 68 10.83 -1.64 12.79
C PRO A 68 10.25 -3.07 12.82
N CYS A 69 9.07 -3.26 12.21
CA CYS A 69 8.34 -4.51 12.14
C CYS A 69 8.46 -5.25 10.80
N GLY A 70 9.41 -4.90 9.92
CA GLY A 70 9.61 -5.53 8.61
C GLY A 70 9.71 -4.52 7.47
N SER A 71 9.26 -4.90 6.28
CA SER A 71 9.19 -4.00 5.13
C SER A 71 7.74 -3.83 4.68
N ILE A 72 7.35 -2.60 4.36
CA ILE A 72 6.07 -2.29 3.75
C ILE A 72 6.33 -1.89 2.29
N ASP A 73 5.82 -2.70 1.38
CA ASP A 73 5.77 -2.39 -0.04
C ASP A 73 4.39 -1.85 -0.38
N TRP A 74 4.31 -0.78 -1.16
CA TRP A 74 3.04 -0.35 -1.73
C TRP A 74 3.17 -0.02 -3.20
N HIS A 75 2.10 -0.33 -3.92
CA HIS A 75 1.95 -0.13 -5.35
C HIS A 75 0.60 0.54 -5.61
N SER A 76 0.62 1.60 -6.40
CA SER A 76 -0.58 2.29 -6.85
C SER A 76 -0.68 2.30 -8.35
N VAL A 77 -1.91 2.27 -8.86
CA VAL A 77 -2.21 2.49 -10.27
C VAL A 77 -3.35 3.48 -10.33
N THR A 78 -3.15 4.59 -11.05
CA THR A 78 -4.20 5.57 -11.34
C THR A 78 -4.62 5.43 -12.78
N SER A 79 -5.93 5.42 -12.99
CA SER A 79 -6.49 5.35 -14.34
C SER A 79 -6.12 6.57 -15.20
N ALA A 80 -6.06 6.43 -16.52
CA ALA A 80 -5.72 7.54 -17.42
C ALA A 80 -6.66 8.75 -17.28
N GLY A 81 -7.93 8.50 -16.95
CA GLY A 81 -8.94 9.54 -16.69
C GLY A 81 -8.88 10.14 -15.28
N ALA A 82 -7.97 9.66 -14.42
CA ALA A 82 -7.83 10.06 -13.01
C ALA A 82 -9.13 9.97 -12.18
N CYS A 83 -10.10 9.16 -12.63
CA CYS A 83 -11.40 8.97 -11.99
C CYS A 83 -11.45 7.73 -11.08
N GLY A 84 -10.50 6.83 -11.23
CA GLY A 84 -10.31 5.68 -10.36
C GLY A 84 -8.84 5.35 -10.15
N ALA A 85 -8.54 4.69 -9.03
CA ALA A 85 -7.22 4.17 -8.72
C ALA A 85 -7.32 2.88 -7.90
N SER A 86 -6.26 2.10 -7.93
CA SER A 86 -6.05 0.96 -7.04
C SER A 86 -4.81 1.18 -6.19
N LEU A 87 -4.90 0.85 -4.91
CA LEU A 87 -3.78 0.77 -3.98
C LEU A 87 -3.60 -0.67 -3.53
N SER A 88 -2.37 -1.13 -3.55
CA SER A 88 -1.91 -2.41 -3.03
C SER A 88 -0.82 -2.13 -2.02
N LEU A 89 -0.88 -2.73 -0.84
CA LEU A 89 0.11 -2.58 0.22
C LEU A 89 0.39 -3.96 0.83
N SER A 90 1.64 -4.36 0.94
CA SER A 90 2.03 -5.62 1.56
C SER A 90 3.02 -5.39 2.69
N LEU A 91 2.87 -6.18 3.76
CA LEU A 91 3.82 -6.27 4.85
C LEU A 91 4.57 -7.59 4.73
N ALA A 92 5.87 -7.52 4.45
CA ALA A 92 6.77 -8.66 4.42
C ALA A 92 7.55 -8.78 5.72
N ARG A 93 7.74 -10.05 6.13
CA ARG A 93 8.42 -10.56 7.34
C ARG A 93 8.71 -9.53 8.45
N PRO A 94 7.90 -9.51 9.52
CA PRO A 94 8.39 -9.09 10.82
C PRO A 94 9.44 -10.07 11.30
N VAL A 95 10.53 -9.56 11.85
CA VAL A 95 11.56 -10.36 12.54
C VAL A 95 10.88 -11.26 13.59
N ASP A 96 11.37 -12.49 13.75
CA ASP A 96 10.83 -13.45 14.73
C ASP A 96 10.66 -12.81 16.11
N GLY A 97 9.52 -13.08 16.75
CA GLY A 97 9.20 -12.55 18.08
C GLY A 97 8.51 -11.19 18.08
N LEU A 98 7.55 -10.95 17.18
CA LEU A 98 6.74 -9.73 17.21
C LEU A 98 5.97 -9.62 18.54
N GLU A 99 6.52 -8.86 19.47
CA GLU A 99 5.88 -8.43 20.70
C GLU A 99 4.62 -7.60 20.39
N LEU A 100 3.67 -7.56 21.32
CA LEU A 100 2.40 -6.83 21.16
C LEU A 100 2.63 -5.34 20.81
N ALA A 101 3.70 -4.74 21.35
CA ALA A 101 4.11 -3.37 21.03
C ALA A 101 4.46 -3.22 19.54
N THR A 102 5.25 -4.14 19.00
CA THR A 102 5.69 -4.11 17.62
C THR A 102 4.54 -4.38 16.62
N ALA A 103 3.48 -5.09 17.04
CA ALA A 103 2.26 -5.25 16.24
C ALA A 103 1.43 -3.97 16.15
N ARG A 104 1.38 -3.19 17.24
CA ARG A 104 0.75 -1.86 17.21
C ARG A 104 1.51 -0.92 16.28
N ASP A 105 2.84 -0.88 16.41
CA ASP A 105 3.70 -0.06 15.55
C ASP A 105 3.54 -0.43 14.06
N ALA A 106 3.43 -1.73 13.76
CA ALA A 106 3.14 -2.22 12.40
C ALA A 106 1.80 -1.72 11.87
N THR A 107 0.78 -1.75 12.73
CA THR A 107 -0.57 -1.31 12.37
C THR A 107 -0.59 0.20 12.08
N GLU A 108 0.05 1.00 12.92
CA GLU A 108 0.21 2.45 12.73
C GLU A 108 1.04 2.76 11.48
N ALA A 109 2.10 2.01 11.21
CA ALA A 109 2.92 2.14 10.01
C ALA A 109 2.13 1.82 8.74
N ILE A 110 1.30 0.78 8.74
CA ILE A 110 0.40 0.46 7.62
C ILE A 110 -0.57 1.62 7.38
N ALA A 111 -1.22 2.14 8.43
CA ALA A 111 -2.17 3.24 8.28
C ALA A 111 -1.51 4.53 7.79
N ALA A 112 -0.32 4.86 8.30
CA ALA A 112 0.47 5.99 7.83
C ALA A 112 0.92 5.82 6.37
N THR A 113 1.34 4.62 5.99
CA THR A 113 1.73 4.31 4.60
C THR A 113 0.54 4.36 3.66
N PHE A 114 -0.62 3.86 4.08
CA PHE A 114 -1.86 4.00 3.33
C PHE A 114 -2.18 5.46 3.07
N LYS A 115 -2.17 6.31 4.12
CA LYS A 115 -2.41 7.76 3.99
C LYS A 115 -1.40 8.44 3.07
N LYS A 116 -0.12 8.10 3.20
CA LYS A 116 0.94 8.62 2.32
C LYS A 116 0.67 8.23 0.87
N ALA A 117 0.35 6.96 0.61
CA ALA A 117 0.10 6.44 -0.72
C ALA A 117 -1.17 7.04 -1.35
N THR A 118 -2.25 7.23 -0.59
CA THR A 118 -3.44 7.91 -1.13
C THR A 118 -3.21 9.40 -1.34
N GLY A 119 -2.36 10.02 -0.52
CA GLY A 119 -1.98 11.43 -0.67
C GLY A 119 -1.12 11.74 -1.90
N THR A 120 -0.54 10.72 -2.55
CA THR A 120 0.16 10.89 -3.85
C THR A 120 -0.76 10.76 -5.06
N MET A 121 -2.01 10.34 -4.86
CA MET A 121 -3.02 10.20 -5.92
C MET A 121 -3.83 11.50 -6.09
N ASN A 122 -4.74 11.52 -7.07
CA ASN A 122 -5.69 12.62 -7.20
C ASN A 122 -6.49 12.78 -5.90
N GLY A 123 -6.39 13.95 -5.26
CA GLY A 123 -6.99 14.22 -3.95
C GLY A 123 -8.53 14.20 -3.91
N ALA A 124 -9.19 14.14 -5.07
CA ALA A 124 -10.63 13.92 -5.16
C ALA A 124 -11.04 12.44 -5.05
N LEU A 125 -10.09 11.50 -5.18
CA LEU A 125 -10.36 10.07 -5.06
C LEU A 125 -10.56 9.68 -3.60
N VAL A 126 -11.64 8.95 -3.33
CA VAL A 126 -12.00 8.46 -2.01
C VAL A 126 -11.77 6.94 -1.94
N PRO A 127 -11.08 6.43 -0.91
CA PRO A 127 -11.00 4.99 -0.65
C PRO A 127 -12.38 4.40 -0.37
N LEU A 128 -12.80 3.41 -1.15
CA LEU A 128 -14.14 2.82 -1.02
C LEU A 128 -14.13 1.59 -0.10
N CYS A 129 -13.39 0.56 -0.51
CA CYS A 129 -13.28 -0.68 0.24
C CYS A 129 -11.84 -1.21 0.19
N ALA A 130 -11.35 -1.61 1.35
CA ALA A 130 -10.06 -2.27 1.52
C ALA A 130 -10.29 -3.74 1.90
N ARG A 131 -9.61 -4.65 1.23
CA ARG A 131 -9.53 -6.06 1.62
C ARG A 131 -8.15 -6.34 2.17
N ALA A 132 -8.09 -6.78 3.43
CA ALA A 132 -6.85 -7.17 4.08
C ALA A 132 -6.76 -8.70 4.16
N PHE A 133 -5.97 -9.28 3.26
CA PHE A 133 -5.62 -10.68 3.26
C PHE A 133 -4.47 -10.91 4.24
N TYR A 134 -4.59 -11.88 5.13
CA TYR A 134 -3.56 -12.13 6.15
C TYR A 134 -3.35 -13.62 6.41
N LYS A 135 -2.09 -14.02 6.60
CA LYS A 135 -1.74 -15.41 6.93
C LYS A 135 -2.29 -15.75 8.31
N CYS A 136 -3.37 -16.52 8.37
CA CYS A 136 -4.07 -16.79 9.63
C CYS A 136 -3.27 -17.70 10.58
N THR A 137 -2.33 -18.46 10.04
CA THR A 137 -1.35 -19.27 10.80
C THR A 137 -0.24 -18.43 11.42
N HIS A 138 -0.08 -17.17 11.02
CA HIS A 138 0.98 -16.29 11.48
C HIS A 138 0.50 -15.41 12.67
N ALA A 139 1.12 -15.57 13.84
CA ALA A 139 0.71 -14.87 15.07
C ALA A 139 0.77 -13.34 14.92
N ALA A 140 1.87 -12.81 14.37
CA ALA A 140 2.01 -11.38 14.10
C ALA A 140 0.89 -10.81 13.20
N ALA A 141 0.57 -11.51 12.10
CA ALA A 141 -0.47 -11.07 11.17
C ALA A 141 -1.82 -10.93 11.87
N ARG A 142 -2.15 -11.88 12.76
CA ARG A 142 -3.37 -11.83 13.58
C ARG A 142 -3.41 -10.63 14.53
N LEU A 143 -2.28 -10.27 15.14
CA LEU A 143 -2.20 -9.09 16.00
C LEU A 143 -2.34 -7.79 15.21
N VAL A 144 -1.70 -7.70 14.04
CA VAL A 144 -1.80 -6.52 13.16
C VAL A 144 -3.23 -6.32 12.68
N VAL A 145 -3.89 -7.35 12.16
CA VAL A 145 -5.27 -7.20 11.65
C VAL A 145 -6.29 -6.89 12.74
N ALA A 146 -6.02 -7.25 14.00
CA ALA A 146 -6.90 -6.92 15.12
C ALA A 146 -6.95 -5.40 15.41
N GLY A 147 -5.86 -4.67 15.12
CA GLY A 147 -5.79 -3.21 15.29
C GLY A 147 -6.04 -2.40 14.01
N LEU A 148 -6.07 -3.05 12.85
CA LEU A 148 -5.98 -2.40 11.54
C LEU A 148 -7.10 -1.39 11.27
N GLU A 149 -8.36 -1.79 11.47
CA GLU A 149 -9.51 -0.93 11.20
C GLU A 149 -9.50 0.31 12.10
N ALA A 150 -9.21 0.15 13.39
CA ALA A 150 -9.11 1.25 14.34
C ALA A 150 -7.98 2.23 13.97
N SER A 151 -6.83 1.71 13.54
CA SER A 151 -5.68 2.55 13.14
C SER A 151 -5.94 3.31 11.84
N LEU A 152 -6.54 2.66 10.83
CA LEU A 152 -6.97 3.31 9.60
C LEU A 152 -7.98 4.42 9.88
N LYS A 153 -8.98 4.15 10.73
CA LYS A 153 -9.99 5.13 11.11
C LYS A 153 -9.39 6.32 11.86
N SER A 154 -8.48 6.08 12.79
CA SER A 154 -7.75 7.14 13.51
C SER A 154 -6.93 8.03 12.56
N THR A 155 -6.31 7.42 11.55
CA THR A 155 -5.37 8.10 10.65
C THR A 155 -6.04 8.85 9.48
N LEU A 156 -7.12 8.26 8.94
CA LEU A 156 -7.84 8.71 7.74
C LEU A 156 -9.15 9.46 8.06
N GLY A 157 -9.69 9.31 9.27
CA GLY A 157 -10.96 9.94 9.66
C GLY A 157 -12.11 9.51 8.75
N GLU A 158 -12.83 10.49 8.20
CA GLU A 158 -13.98 10.27 7.31
C GLU A 158 -13.60 9.61 5.97
N SER A 159 -12.33 9.65 5.57
CA SER A 159 -11.84 8.99 4.36
C SER A 159 -11.42 7.53 4.59
N CYS A 160 -11.75 6.96 5.75
CA CYS A 160 -11.45 5.56 6.06
C CYS A 160 -12.30 4.63 5.17
N PRO A 161 -11.68 3.71 4.40
CA PRO A 161 -12.44 2.74 3.63
C PRO A 161 -13.14 1.72 4.54
N ALA A 162 -14.19 1.09 4.04
CA ALA A 162 -14.71 -0.13 4.67
C ALA A 162 -13.65 -1.25 4.58
N VAL A 163 -13.35 -1.92 5.69
CA VAL A 163 -12.30 -2.95 5.75
C VAL A 163 -12.91 -4.34 5.85
N ALA A 164 -12.54 -5.24 4.93
CA ALA A 164 -12.85 -6.66 4.99
C ALA A 164 -11.59 -7.47 5.31
N LEU A 165 -11.57 -8.15 6.45
CA LEU A 165 -10.47 -9.03 6.86
C LEU A 165 -10.67 -10.42 6.24
N VAL A 166 -9.68 -10.91 5.51
CA VAL A 166 -9.73 -12.19 4.79
C VAL A 166 -8.60 -13.10 5.27
N PRO A 167 -8.88 -14.11 6.11
CA PRO A 167 -7.86 -15.08 6.52
C PRO A 167 -7.45 -15.95 5.33
N VAL A 168 -6.15 -16.11 5.12
CA VAL A 168 -5.58 -16.91 4.04
C VAL A 168 -4.54 -17.88 4.57
N LEU A 169 -4.34 -18.98 3.86
CA LEU A 169 -3.30 -19.96 4.22
C LEU A 169 -1.92 -19.48 3.79
N ASP A 170 -1.84 -18.81 2.64
CA ASP A 170 -0.58 -18.33 2.08
C ASP A 170 -0.73 -17.01 1.33
N LEU A 171 0.41 -16.31 1.21
CA LEU A 171 0.65 -15.05 0.52
C LEU A 171 2.06 -15.11 -0.09
N PRO A 172 2.29 -14.47 -1.25
CA PRO A 172 3.58 -14.52 -1.94
C PRO A 172 4.71 -13.85 -1.16
N ASP A 173 5.94 -14.09 -1.60
CA ASP A 173 7.14 -13.32 -1.22
C ASP A 173 7.36 -13.14 0.29
N SER A 174 7.02 -14.16 1.08
CA SER A 174 7.10 -14.13 2.55
C SER A 174 6.24 -13.04 3.21
N GLN A 175 5.26 -12.50 2.48
CA GLN A 175 4.29 -11.55 3.01
C GLN A 175 3.44 -12.21 4.09
N ILE A 176 3.10 -11.46 5.12
CA ILE A 176 2.20 -11.90 6.18
C ILE A 176 0.83 -11.22 6.10
N LEU A 177 0.77 -10.09 5.40
CA LEU A 177 -0.42 -9.30 5.16
C LEU A 177 -0.33 -8.62 3.79
N HIS A 178 -1.45 -8.59 3.08
CA HIS A 178 -1.65 -7.82 1.86
C HIS A 178 -2.98 -7.08 1.94
N LEU A 179 -2.96 -5.78 1.71
CA LEU A 179 -4.10 -4.90 1.67
C LEU A 179 -4.29 -4.39 0.24
N SER A 180 -5.48 -4.62 -0.31
CA SER A 180 -5.89 -4.06 -1.61
C SER A 180 -7.07 -3.13 -1.41
N CYS A 181 -7.01 -1.93 -2.00
CA CYS A 181 -8.07 -0.93 -1.91
C CYS A 181 -8.39 -0.32 -3.28
N TRP A 182 -9.67 -0.14 -3.55
CA TRP A 182 -10.14 0.63 -4.71
C TRP A 182 -10.48 2.06 -4.28
N LEU A 183 -10.15 3.03 -5.13
CA LEU A 183 -10.49 4.43 -4.97
C LEU A 183 -11.25 4.93 -6.20
N SER A 184 -12.25 5.78 -5.97
CA SER A 184 -13.05 6.43 -7.02
C SER A 184 -13.36 7.86 -6.60
N LEU A 185 -13.67 8.70 -7.59
CA LEU A 185 -14.39 9.96 -7.37
C LEU A 185 -15.78 9.69 -6.79
#